data_AF-U1UJR0-F1
#
_entry.id   AF-U1UJR0-F1
#
_cell.length_a   1.000
_cell.length_b   1.000
_cell.length_c   1.000
_cell.angle_alpha   90.00
_cell.angle_beta   90.00
_cell.angle_gamma   90.00
#
_symmetry.space_group_name_H-M   'P 1'
#
loop_
_entity.id
_entity.type
_entity.pdbx_description
1 polymer ?
#
loop_
_entity_poly.entity_id
_entity_poly.type
_entity_poly.pdbx_seq_one_letter_code
_entity_poly.pdbx_strand_id
1 'polypeptide(L)'
;MESKLLGIIYDKYIHRFGHGVRNLGEFPIYITSAEVYVGDMPELQEQEGNVIRHRFIDIMQELEASGYVVYDQKTSFFLTDAGYKRASMSLKDKALDFFNKNQGLAVPISIVSLIISIIALGAGK
;
A
#
# COMPACT_ATOMS: atom_id res chain seq x y z
N MET A 1 2.61 -3.73 4.50
CA MET A 1 2.52 -2.53 5.35
C MET A 1 2.58 -1.27 4.48
N GLU A 2 3.49 -1.27 3.51
CA GLU A 2 3.72 -0.30 2.44
C GLU A 2 2.43 0.04 1.68
N SER A 3 1.64 -0.97 1.29
CA SER A 3 0.39 -0.76 0.55
C SER A 3 -0.68 0.00 1.34
N LYS A 4 -0.69 -0.14 2.67
CA LYS A 4 -1.59 0.57 3.58
C LYS A 4 -1.13 2.03 3.70
N LEU A 5 0.16 2.26 3.92
CA LEU A 5 0.72 3.61 3.96
C LEU A 5 0.52 4.35 2.64
N LEU A 6 0.78 3.69 1.51
CA LEU A 6 0.55 4.24 0.17
C LEU A 6 -0.91 4.62 -0.05
N GLY A 7 -1.85 3.81 0.45
CA GLY A 7 -3.28 4.13 0.42
C GLY A 7 -3.62 5.38 1.23
N ILE A 8 -3.08 5.51 2.45
CA ILE A 8 -3.30 6.69 3.30
C ILE A 8 -2.72 7.96 2.66
N ILE A 9 -1.51 7.86 2.09
CA ILE A 9 -0.87 8.96 1.35
C ILE A 9 -1.76 9.39 0.17
N TYR A 10 -2.28 8.43 -0.58
CA TYR A 10 -3.20 8.68 -1.68
C TYR A 10 -4.50 9.35 -1.22
N ASP A 11 -5.13 8.86 -0.15
CA ASP A 11 -6.37 9.46 0.36
C ASP A 11 -6.15 10.91 0.80
N LYS A 12 -5.04 11.21 1.49
CA LYS A 12 -4.68 12.59 1.86
C LYS A 12 -4.39 13.45 0.63
N TYR A 13 -3.76 12.91 -0.40
CA TYR A 13 -3.55 13.60 -1.67
C TYR A 13 -4.88 13.94 -2.36
N ILE A 14 -5.77 12.96 -2.51
CA ILE A 14 -7.09 13.14 -3.14
C ILE A 14 -7.94 14.14 -2.34
N HIS A 15 -7.89 14.08 -1.02
CA HIS A 15 -8.62 15.02 -0.17
C HIS A 15 -8.16 16.47 -0.39
N ARG A 16 -6.87 16.69 -0.67
CA ARG A 16 -6.30 18.02 -0.87
C ARG A 16 -6.42 18.55 -2.30
N PHE A 17 -6.21 17.70 -3.31
CA PHE A 17 -6.07 18.10 -4.71
C PHE A 17 -7.12 17.50 -5.65
N GLY A 18 -7.95 16.58 -5.17
CA GLY A 18 -8.87 15.81 -5.99
C GLY A 18 -8.19 14.69 -6.78
N HIS A 19 -8.95 14.05 -7.66
CA HIS A 19 -8.42 12.99 -8.52
C HIS A 19 -7.55 13.55 -9.66
N GLY A 20 -6.46 12.85 -9.95
CA GLY A 20 -5.56 13.14 -11.06
C GLY A 20 -4.10 13.22 -10.62
N VAL A 21 -3.19 13.20 -11.59
CA VAL A 21 -1.73 13.16 -11.35
C VAL A 21 -1.00 14.49 -11.58
N ARG A 22 -1.74 15.55 -11.94
CA ARG A 22 -1.11 16.85 -12.29
C ARG A 22 -0.37 17.50 -11.13
N ASN A 23 -0.80 17.24 -9.89
CA ASN A 23 -0.30 17.92 -8.70
C ASN A 23 0.59 17.03 -7.83
N LEU A 24 1.06 15.89 -8.35
CA LEU A 24 1.88 14.95 -7.56
C LEU A 24 3.16 15.60 -7.01
N GLY A 25 3.78 16.50 -7.78
CA GLY A 25 4.95 17.28 -7.34
C GLY A 25 4.64 18.40 -6.33
N GLU A 26 3.36 18.68 -6.06
CA GLU A 26 2.93 19.71 -5.10
C GLU A 26 2.51 19.13 -3.74
N PHE A 27 2.59 17.80 -3.59
CA PHE A 27 2.26 17.10 -2.35
C PHE A 27 3.51 16.49 -1.70
N PRO A 28 4.30 17.29 -0.96
CA PRO A 28 5.48 16.80 -0.27
C PRO A 28 5.09 15.95 0.94
N ILE A 29 5.70 14.77 1.04
CA ILE A 29 5.60 13.87 2.19
C ILE A 29 6.91 14.00 2.97
N TYR A 30 6.91 14.82 4.02
CA TYR A 30 8.12 15.07 4.78
C TYR A 30 8.51 13.88 5.64
N ILE A 31 9.82 13.66 5.78
CA ILE A 31 10.39 12.63 6.67
C ILE A 31 9.96 12.81 8.14
N THR A 32 9.66 14.04 8.55
CA THR A 32 9.21 14.37 9.91
C THR A 32 7.71 14.20 10.11
N SER A 33 6.94 13.94 9.05
CA SER A 33 5.48 13.81 9.13
C SER A 33 5.01 12.47 9.70
N ALA A 34 5.90 11.64 10.28
CA ALA A 34 5.55 10.33 10.81
C ALA A 34 4.31 10.40 11.74
N GLU A 35 4.25 11.38 12.64
CA GLU A 35 3.12 11.57 13.57
C GLU A 35 1.77 11.78 12.86
N VAL A 36 1.76 12.44 11.70
CA VAL A 36 0.54 12.68 10.90
C VAL A 36 -0.05 11.37 10.37
N TYR A 37 0.79 10.36 10.16
CA TYR A 37 0.40 9.04 9.66
C TYR A 37 0.21 8.03 10.79
N VAL A 38 0.85 8.21 11.95
CA VAL A 38 0.69 7.33 13.13
C VAL A 38 -0.77 7.31 13.62
N GLY A 39 -1.49 8.44 13.52
CA GLY A 39 -2.92 8.47 13.87
C GLY A 39 -3.78 7.52 13.03
N ASP A 40 -3.50 7.43 11.72
CA ASP A 40 -4.22 6.54 10.79
C ASP A 40 -3.62 5.12 10.76
N MET A 41 -2.36 4.99 11.17
CA MET A 41 -1.59 3.75 11.14
C MET A 41 -0.67 3.65 12.36
N PRO A 42 -1.20 3.23 13.52
CA PRO A 42 -0.43 3.16 14.76
C PRO A 42 0.74 2.17 14.69
N GLU A 43 0.66 1.18 13.80
CA GLU A 43 1.72 0.20 13.49
C GLU A 43 3.02 0.83 12.95
N LEU A 44 3.01 2.12 12.56
CA LEU A 44 4.21 2.86 12.16
C LEU A 44 5.14 3.19 13.33
N GLN A 45 4.65 3.05 14.56
CA GLN A 45 5.41 3.27 15.77
C GLN A 45 5.54 1.96 16.51
N GLU A 46 6.77 1.47 16.63
CA GLU A 46 7.09 0.37 17.54
C GLU A 46 7.72 0.91 18.80
N GLN A 47 7.15 0.51 19.94
CA GLN A 47 7.70 0.79 21.25
C GLN A 47 8.33 -0.49 21.78
N GLU A 48 9.67 -0.54 21.77
CA GLU A 48 10.44 -1.64 22.34
C GLU A 48 11.12 -1.13 23.61
N GLY A 49 10.45 -1.34 24.75
CA GLY A 49 10.87 -0.80 26.03
C GLY A 49 10.82 0.74 26.06
N ASN A 50 11.98 1.38 26.21
CA ASN A 50 12.10 2.85 26.28
C ASN A 50 12.50 3.49 24.94
N VAL A 51 12.58 2.70 23.87
CA VAL A 51 12.96 3.15 22.52
C VAL A 51 11.71 3.19 21.64
N ILE A 52 11.48 4.35 21.02
CA ILE A 52 10.45 4.53 19.99
C ILE A 52 11.14 4.40 18.64
N ARG A 53 10.78 3.36 17.87
CA ARG A 53 11.25 3.16 16.50
C ARG A 53 10.16 3.56 15.52
N HIS A 54 10.46 4.56 14.69
CA HIS A 54 9.57 5.01 13.62
C HIS A 54 9.85 4.20 12.35
N ARG A 55 8.97 3.25 12.02
CA ARG A 55 9.05 2.46 10.78
C ARG A 55 8.65 3.26 9.54
N PHE A 56 8.16 4.49 9.71
CA PHE A 56 7.72 5.35 8.62
C PHE A 56 8.81 5.54 7.56
N ILE A 57 10.04 5.88 7.97
CA ILE A 57 11.14 6.09 7.02
C ILE A 57 11.52 4.80 6.30
N ASP A 58 11.61 3.69 7.03
CA ASP A 58 11.92 2.37 6.48
C ASP A 58 10.90 2.01 5.38
N ILE A 59 9.60 2.20 5.63
CA ILE A 59 8.54 1.92 4.66
C ILE A 59 8.57 2.89 3.48
N MET A 60 8.89 4.18 3.70
CA MET A 60 9.01 5.15 2.61
C MET A 60 10.18 4.79 1.67
N GLN A 61 11.29 4.27 2.21
CA GLN A 61 12.40 3.74 1.42
C GLN A 61 11.99 2.50 0.63
N GLU A 62 11.18 1.60 1.19
CA GLU A 62 10.64 0.44 0.47
C GLU A 62 9.70 0.87 -0.68
N LEU A 63 8.88 1.90 -0.45
CA LEU A 63 8.03 2.50 -1.47
C LEU A 63 8.85 3.18 -2.58
N GLU A 64 9.97 3.80 -2.23
CA GLU A 64 10.91 4.39 -3.19
C GLU A 64 11.59 3.31 -4.04
N ALA A 65 12.10 2.26 -3.41
CA ALA A 65 12.69 1.11 -4.09
C ALA A 65 11.69 0.43 -5.04
N SER A 66 10.40 0.46 -4.70
CA SER A 66 9.31 -0.04 -5.54
C SER A 66 8.87 0.93 -6.64
N GLY A 67 9.41 2.16 -6.66
CA GLY A 67 9.10 3.20 -7.64
C GLY A 67 7.74 3.90 -7.42
N TYR A 68 7.11 3.73 -6.26
CA TYR A 68 5.81 4.34 -5.95
C TYR A 68 5.93 5.76 -5.37
N VAL A 69 7.07 6.06 -4.77
CA VAL A 69 7.44 7.42 -4.37
C VAL A 69 8.86 7.72 -4.86
N VAL A 70 9.22 8.99 -4.91
CA VAL A 70 10.58 9.45 -5.24
C VAL A 70 11.05 10.42 -4.17
N TYR A 71 12.28 10.23 -3.67
CA TYR A 71 12.88 11.15 -2.74
C TYR A 71 13.52 12.32 -3.47
N ASP A 72 13.30 13.55 -2.98
CA ASP A 72 13.87 14.76 -3.56
C ASP A 72 15.33 15.03 -3.18
N GLN A 73 15.99 14.05 -2.53
CA GLN A 73 17.34 14.14 -1.99
C GLN A 73 17.51 15.23 -0.92
N LYS A 74 16.42 15.73 -0.34
CA LYS A 74 16.43 16.74 0.71
C LYS A 74 15.67 16.25 1.93
N THR A 75 14.35 16.38 1.92
CA THR A 75 13.53 16.15 3.12
C THR A 75 12.16 15.56 2.79
N SER A 76 11.86 15.33 1.51
CA SER A 76 10.50 15.03 1.08
C SER A 76 10.47 13.90 0.07
N PHE A 77 9.47 13.04 0.22
CA PHE A 77 9.06 12.11 -0.81
C PHE A 77 7.88 12.67 -1.59
N PHE A 78 7.80 12.32 -2.87
CA PHE A 78 6.70 12.67 -3.75
C PHE A 78 6.09 11.40 -4.34
N LEU A 79 4.77 11.37 -4.45
CA LEU A 79 4.07 10.24 -5.06
C LEU A 79 4.38 10.21 -6.57
N THR A 80 4.69 9.05 -7.12
CA THR A 80 4.89 8.91 -8.58
C THR A 80 3.57 8.56 -9.26
N ASP A 81 3.51 8.68 -10.60
CA ASP A 81 2.37 8.19 -11.38
C ASP A 81 2.08 6.71 -11.13
N ALA A 82 3.14 5.90 -10.96
CA ALA A 82 3.02 4.48 -10.66
C ALA A 82 2.45 4.25 -9.25
N GLY A 83 2.90 5.02 -8.26
CA GLY A 83 2.36 5.00 -6.90
C GLY A 83 0.89 5.40 -6.85
N TYR A 84 0.53 6.48 -7.54
CA TYR A 84 -0.85 6.94 -7.67
C TYR A 84 -1.73 5.86 -8.29
N LYS A 85 -1.32 5.28 -9.43
CA LYS A 85 -2.07 4.22 -10.10
C LYS A 85 -2.22 2.98 -9.23
N ARG A 86 -1.16 2.60 -8.50
CA ARG A 86 -1.21 1.44 -7.60
C ARG A 86 -2.13 1.69 -6.41
N ALA A 87 -2.12 2.90 -5.87
CA ALA A 87 -2.97 3.29 -4.75
C ALA A 87 -4.44 3.37 -5.16
N SER A 88 -4.74 3.92 -6.34
CA SER A 88 -6.08 4.14 -6.86
C SER A 88 -6.79 2.86 -7.32
N MET A 89 -6.07 1.74 -7.48
CA MET A 89 -6.67 0.45 -7.83
C MET A 89 -7.64 -0.03 -6.75
N SER A 90 -8.82 -0.47 -7.19
CA SER A 90 -9.79 -1.11 -6.30
C SER A 90 -9.23 -2.44 -5.78
N LEU A 91 -9.77 -2.93 -4.66
CA LEU A 91 -9.43 -4.25 -4.11
C LEU A 91 -9.57 -5.37 -5.16
N LYS A 92 -10.58 -5.25 -6.04
CA LYS A 92 -10.80 -6.19 -7.15
C LYS A 92 -9.68 -6.13 -8.19
N ASP A 93 -9.24 -4.92 -8.55
CA ASP A 93 -8.15 -4.72 -9.51
C ASP A 93 -6.82 -5.21 -8.95
N LYS A 94 -6.58 -5.00 -7.65
CA LYS A 94 -5.39 -5.53 -6.96
C LYS A 94 -5.38 -7.07 -6.94
N ALA A 95 -6.54 -7.70 -6.76
CA ALA A 95 -6.67 -9.15 -6.84
C ALA A 95 -6.40 -9.66 -8.26
N LEU A 96 -7.00 -9.05 -9.29
CA LEU A 96 -6.76 -9.40 -10.69
C LEU A 96 -5.29 -9.21 -11.09
N ASP A 97 -4.66 -8.12 -10.66
CA ASP A 97 -3.24 -7.86 -10.88
C ASP A 97 -2.36 -8.92 -10.20
N PHE A 98 -2.72 -9.38 -8.99
CA PHE A 98 -2.05 -10.48 -8.31
C PHE A 98 -2.18 -11.81 -9.07
N PHE A 99 -3.37 -12.14 -9.58
CA PHE A 99 -3.59 -13.33 -10.40
C PHE A 99 -2.85 -13.25 -11.74
N ASN A 100 -2.78 -12.05 -12.34
CA ASN A 100 -2.10 -11.82 -13.61
C ASN A 100 -0.58 -11.81 -13.50
N LYS A 101 0.00 -11.38 -12.37
CA LYS A 101 1.45 -11.45 -12.13
C LYS A 101 1.91 -12.85 -11.71
N ASN A 102 1.10 -13.56 -10.93
CA ASN A 102 1.37 -14.94 -10.54
C ASN A 102 0.78 -15.91 -11.56
N GLN A 103 1.23 -15.84 -12.82
CA GLN A 103 0.80 -16.68 -13.96
C GLN A 103 1.11 -18.18 -13.81
N GLY A 104 1.16 -18.72 -12.61
CA GLY A 104 0.87 -20.14 -12.40
C GLY A 104 -0.64 -20.31 -12.25
N LEU A 105 -1.30 -20.86 -13.27
CA LEU A 105 -2.70 -21.34 -13.24
C LEU A 105 -3.06 -22.12 -11.96
N ALA A 106 -2.06 -22.65 -11.25
CA ALA A 106 -2.18 -23.29 -9.95
C ALA A 106 -2.93 -22.47 -8.89
N VAL A 107 -2.72 -21.15 -8.78
CA VAL A 107 -3.32 -20.36 -7.68
C VAL A 107 -4.86 -20.25 -7.81
N PRO A 108 -5.42 -19.82 -8.96
CA PRO A 108 -6.87 -19.82 -9.14
C PRO A 108 -7.49 -21.22 -9.10
N ILE A 109 -6.82 -22.24 -9.66
CA ILE A 109 -7.27 -23.64 -9.58
C ILE A 109 -7.36 -24.12 -8.13
N SER A 110 -6.38 -23.80 -7.29
CA SER A 110 -6.35 -24.21 -5.89
C SER A 110 -7.49 -23.57 -5.08
N ILE A 111 -7.83 -22.32 -5.35
CA ILE A 111 -8.95 -21.63 -4.68
C ILE A 111 -10.29 -22.25 -5.10
N VAL A 112 -10.47 -22.56 -6.38
CA VAL A 112 -11.67 -23.25 -6.86
C VAL A 112 -11.78 -24.65 -6.25
N SER A 113 -10.67 -25.40 -6.18
CA SER A 113 -10.60 -26.69 -5.49
C SER A 113 -11.00 -26.58 -4.02
N LEU A 114 -10.52 -25.57 -3.30
CA LEU A 114 -10.86 -25.35 -1.89
C LEU A 114 -12.37 -25.10 -1.71
N ILE A 115 -12.97 -24.29 -2.57
CA ILE A 115 -14.41 -24.00 -2.55
C ILE A 115 -15.22 -25.29 -2.79
N ILE A 116 -14.82 -26.09 -3.78
CA ILE A 116 -15.48 -27.39 -4.07
C ILE A 116 -15.36 -28.34 -2.87
N SER A 117 -14.19 -28.42 -2.23
CA SER A 117 -14.00 -29.25 -1.04
C SER A 117 -14.87 -28.82 0.13
N ILE A 118 -15.05 -27.51 0.37
CA ILE A 118 -15.94 -26.99 1.42
C ILE A 118 -17.40 -27.38 1.13
N ILE A 119 -17.85 -27.21 -0.12
CA ILE A 119 -19.21 -27.58 -0.55
C ILE A 119 -19.42 -29.10 -0.38
N ALA A 120 -18.47 -29.91 -0.82
CA ALA A 120 -18.54 -31.36 -0.70
C ALA A 120 -18.59 -31.82 0.77
N LEU A 121 -17.81 -31.20 1.66
CA LEU A 121 -17.82 -31.49 3.09
C LEU A 121 -19.15 -31.09 3.76
N GLY A 122 -19.77 -30.01 3.29
CA GLY A 122 -21.08 -29.55 3.78
C GLY A 122 -22.27 -30.35 3.24
N ALA A 123 -22.19 -30.84 2.00
CA ALA A 123 -23.23 -31.63 1.34
C ALA A 123 -23.17 -33.13 1.68
N GLY A 124 -22.05 -33.60 2.24
CA GLY A 124 -21.87 -34.97 2.75
C GLY A 124 -22.36 -35.20 4.19
N LYS A 125 -23.14 -34.27 4.75
CA LYS A 125 -23.82 -34.40 6.04
C LYS A 125 -25.32 -34.67 5.86
#